data_AF-A0A955WSX7-F1
#
_entry.id   AF-A0A955WSX7-F1
#
_cell.length_a   1.000
_cell.length_b   1.000
_cell.length_c   1.000
_cell.angle_alpha   90.00
_cell.angle_beta   90.00
_cell.angle_gamma   90.00
#
_symmetry.space_group_name_H-M   'P 1'
#
loop_
_entity.id
_entity.type
_entity.pdbx_description
1 polymer ?
#
loop_
_entity_poly.entity_id
_entity_poly.type
_entity_poly.pdbx_seq_one_letter_code
_entity_poly.pdbx_strand_id
1 'polypeptide(L)'
;MLTIPINADEISRIPTLLGFGPDDIAARVRKLAHLARTEVVRLAKRHLHTSQAEYIRGIQPVEFSVTGGRATGVIYLRGAFPNMVEDGADPYNLRKTLLKPGGKVKRSAKGHLYRSIPFRHTGPDSSGKTGGPAVGQAYTAEGQRETSRAHRGQLSQAEARTMGRAVWRQAQALEPTLGVPGGRVQYGGRLDVSDIPGASEPLRARHATPIYAGMIRQQKTYQRATQSTYMTFRTISNNPDTVREDEGGRNWMHPGIEARGLFEKADAYVQRIAGPVLLGGR
;
A
#
# COMPACT_ATOMS: atom_id res chain seq x y z
N MET A 1 0.63 5.38 -19.87
CA MET A 1 -0.59 5.42 -20.70
C MET A 1 -0.61 4.14 -21.51
N LEU A 2 -1.50 3.20 -21.21
CA LEU A 2 -1.67 2.03 -22.07
C LEU A 2 -2.66 2.41 -23.17
N THR A 3 -2.11 2.88 -24.29
CA THR A 3 -2.82 2.73 -25.54
C THR A 3 -2.70 1.26 -25.89
N ILE A 4 -3.82 0.56 -26.06
CA ILE A 4 -3.79 -0.73 -26.74
C ILE A 4 -3.95 -0.37 -28.21
N PRO A 5 -2.86 -0.19 -29.00
CA PRO A 5 -2.99 -0.11 -30.44
C PRO A 5 -3.40 -1.51 -30.88
N ILE A 6 -4.70 -1.79 -30.86
CA ILE A 6 -5.20 -2.83 -31.74
C ILE A 6 -4.92 -2.27 -33.12
N ASN A 7 -3.89 -2.79 -33.78
CA ASN A 7 -3.45 -2.31 -35.07
C ASN A 7 -4.54 -2.63 -36.08
N ALA A 8 -5.53 -1.74 -36.14
CA ALA A 8 -6.75 -1.92 -36.90
C ALA A 8 -6.47 -1.96 -38.41
N ASP A 9 -5.29 -1.55 -38.87
CA ASP A 9 -4.95 -1.62 -40.29
C ASP A 9 -4.69 -3.05 -40.77
N GLU A 10 -4.08 -3.92 -39.95
CA GLU A 10 -3.95 -5.35 -40.30
C GLU A 10 -5.25 -6.11 -39.99
N ILE A 11 -6.01 -5.68 -38.97
CA ILE A 11 -7.22 -6.37 -38.53
C ILE A 11 -8.51 -5.79 -39.16
N SER A 12 -8.48 -4.74 -39.98
CA SER A 12 -9.70 -4.22 -40.66
C SER A 12 -10.03 -4.98 -41.94
N ARG A 13 -9.03 -5.57 -42.60
CA ARG A 13 -9.26 -6.32 -43.85
C ARG A 13 -9.93 -7.67 -43.60
N ILE A 14 -9.54 -8.40 -42.54
CA ILE A 14 -10.02 -9.77 -42.29
C ILE A 14 -11.50 -9.82 -41.85
N PRO A 15 -12.01 -8.99 -40.92
CA PRO A 15 -13.41 -9.01 -40.49
C PRO A 15 -14.36 -8.52 -41.58
N THR A 16 -13.94 -7.55 -42.40
CA THR A 16 -14.71 -7.10 -43.57
C THR A 16 -14.85 -8.24 -44.59
N LEU A 17 -13.78 -9.04 -44.78
CA LEU A 17 -13.83 -10.27 -45.60
C LEU A 17 -14.72 -11.37 -44.99
N LEU A 18 -14.93 -11.36 -43.67
CA LEU A 18 -15.83 -12.26 -42.95
C LEU A 18 -17.25 -11.72 -42.76
N GLY A 19 -17.57 -10.57 -43.37
CA GLY A 19 -18.91 -9.97 -43.38
C GLY A 19 -19.27 -9.16 -42.13
N PHE A 20 -18.31 -8.82 -41.27
CA PHE A 20 -18.56 -7.95 -40.11
C PHE A 20 -18.63 -6.48 -40.52
N GLY A 21 -19.68 -5.79 -40.09
CA GLY A 21 -19.83 -4.35 -40.31
C GLY A 21 -18.91 -3.52 -39.40
N PRO A 22 -18.70 -2.23 -39.70
CA PRO A 22 -17.93 -1.32 -38.85
C PRO A 22 -18.44 -1.27 -37.40
N ASP A 23 -19.76 -1.36 -37.20
CA ASP A 23 -20.39 -1.35 -35.88
C ASP A 23 -20.09 -2.63 -35.07
N ASP A 24 -19.99 -3.79 -35.74
CA ASP A 24 -19.61 -5.05 -35.09
C ASP A 24 -18.16 -5.01 -34.62
N ILE A 25 -17.27 -4.48 -35.45
CA ILE A 25 -15.86 -4.30 -35.11
C ILE A 25 -15.74 -3.34 -33.92
N ALA A 26 -16.47 -2.21 -33.95
CA ALA A 26 -16.52 -1.26 -32.86
C ALA A 26 -17.01 -1.89 -31.54
N ALA A 27 -18.09 -2.68 -31.59
CA ALA A 27 -18.61 -3.39 -30.41
C ALA A 27 -17.60 -4.41 -29.85
N ARG A 28 -16.89 -5.15 -30.72
CA ARG A 28 -15.86 -6.12 -30.31
C ARG A 28 -14.64 -5.43 -29.69
N VAL A 29 -14.17 -4.33 -30.27
CA VAL A 29 -13.08 -3.53 -29.69
C VAL A 29 -13.48 -2.98 -28.32
N ARG A 30 -14.70 -2.47 -28.18
CA ARG A 30 -15.24 -2.03 -26.89
C ARG A 30 -15.24 -3.16 -25.86
N LYS A 31 -15.68 -4.36 -26.25
CA LYS A 31 -15.66 -5.56 -25.39
C LYS A 31 -14.23 -5.92 -24.98
N LEU A 32 -13.28 -5.92 -25.91
CA LEU A 32 -11.86 -6.18 -25.62
C LEU A 32 -11.28 -5.17 -24.64
N ALA A 33 -11.57 -3.88 -24.80
CA ALA A 33 -11.11 -2.85 -23.88
C ALA A 33 -11.69 -3.05 -22.46
N HIS A 34 -12.97 -3.42 -22.33
CA HIS A 34 -13.54 -3.77 -21.03
C HIS A 34 -12.91 -5.03 -20.41
N LEU A 35 -12.59 -6.05 -21.22
CA LEU A 35 -11.87 -7.24 -20.77
C LEU A 35 -10.46 -6.89 -20.30
N ALA A 36 -9.75 -6.03 -21.04
CA ALA A 36 -8.42 -5.53 -20.66
C ALA A 36 -8.47 -4.86 -19.28
N ARG A 37 -9.42 -3.93 -19.07
CA ARG A 37 -9.61 -3.27 -17.78
C ARG A 37 -9.92 -4.27 -16.66
N THR A 38 -10.78 -5.24 -16.95
CA THR A 38 -11.16 -6.29 -15.98
C THR A 38 -9.95 -7.14 -15.58
N GLU A 39 -9.08 -7.44 -16.54
CA GLU A 39 -7.84 -8.18 -16.31
C GLU A 39 -6.85 -7.40 -15.46
N VAL A 40 -6.62 -6.11 -15.75
CA VAL A 40 -5.78 -5.23 -14.89
C VAL A 40 -6.32 -5.23 -13.45
N VAL A 41 -7.63 -5.07 -13.28
CA VAL A 41 -8.26 -5.13 -11.95
C VAL A 41 -8.02 -6.48 -11.28
N ARG A 42 -8.21 -7.59 -11.99
CA ARG A 42 -7.99 -8.95 -11.47
C ARG A 42 -6.53 -9.15 -11.03
N LEU A 43 -5.57 -8.74 -11.85
CA LEU A 43 -4.14 -8.78 -11.55
C LEU A 43 -3.81 -7.92 -10.32
N ALA A 44 -4.38 -6.72 -10.21
CA ALA A 44 -4.22 -5.87 -9.04
C ALA A 44 -4.75 -6.55 -7.76
N LYS A 45 -5.92 -7.21 -7.82
CA LYS A 45 -6.44 -7.97 -6.66
C LYS A 45 -5.54 -9.13 -6.24
N ARG A 46 -4.83 -9.74 -7.19
CA ARG A 46 -3.97 -10.91 -6.96
C ARG A 46 -2.61 -10.50 -6.40
N HIS A 47 -2.03 -9.43 -6.95
CA HIS A 47 -0.62 -9.08 -6.71
C HIS A 47 -0.43 -7.93 -5.71
N LEU A 48 -1.48 -7.13 -5.45
CA LEU A 48 -1.43 -6.04 -4.50
C LEU A 48 -2.22 -6.43 -3.25
N HIS A 49 -1.68 -6.06 -2.08
CA HIS A 49 -2.35 -6.27 -0.80
C HIS A 49 -2.98 -4.97 -0.32
N THR A 50 -2.34 -4.29 0.63
CA THR A 50 -2.85 -3.06 1.25
C THR A 50 -2.98 -1.88 0.29
N SER A 51 -2.26 -1.90 -0.83
CA SER A 51 -2.30 -0.88 -1.88
C SER A 51 -3.32 -1.12 -2.99
N GLN A 52 -4.00 -2.28 -2.99
CA GLN A 52 -4.91 -2.70 -4.04
C GLN A 52 -6.02 -1.66 -4.30
N ALA A 53 -6.66 -1.18 -3.24
CA ALA A 53 -7.79 -0.26 -3.36
C ALA A 53 -7.38 1.09 -3.99
N GLU A 54 -6.21 1.60 -3.61
CA GLU A 54 -5.67 2.85 -4.16
C GLU A 54 -5.30 2.69 -5.63
N TYR A 55 -4.65 1.58 -5.98
CA TYR A 55 -4.29 1.27 -7.35
C TYR A 55 -5.54 1.15 -8.25
N ILE A 56 -6.55 0.37 -7.83
CA ILE A 56 -7.80 0.17 -8.59
C ILE A 56 -8.55 1.49 -8.78
N ARG A 57 -8.55 2.39 -7.77
CA ARG A 57 -9.16 3.73 -7.90
C ARG A 57 -8.49 4.56 -8.99
N GLY A 58 -7.19 4.35 -9.23
CA GLY A 58 -6.46 5.00 -10.32
C GLY A 58 -6.88 4.55 -11.72
N ILE A 59 -7.43 3.33 -11.86
CA ILE A 59 -7.83 2.76 -13.16
C ILE A 59 -9.13 3.42 -13.63
N GLN A 60 -9.02 4.28 -14.63
CA GLN A 60 -10.17 4.99 -15.19
C GLN A 60 -11.11 4.03 -15.95
N PRO A 61 -12.38 4.42 -16.16
CA PRO A 61 -13.25 3.76 -17.13
C PRO A 61 -12.61 3.72 -18.52
N VAL A 62 -13.06 2.79 -19.36
CA VAL A 62 -12.63 2.72 -20.76
C VAL A 62 -13.18 3.94 -21.49
N GLU A 63 -12.31 4.70 -22.15
CA GLU A 63 -12.69 5.72 -23.12
C GLU A 63 -12.68 5.10 -24.52
N PHE A 64 -13.79 5.23 -25.24
CA PHE A 64 -13.97 4.61 -26.55
C PHE A 64 -14.20 5.69 -27.60
N SER A 65 -13.50 5.60 -28.73
CA SER A 65 -13.67 6.48 -29.87
C SER A 65 -13.64 5.70 -31.18
N VAL A 66 -14.37 6.22 -32.17
CA VAL A 66 -14.28 5.77 -33.55
C VAL A 66 -13.87 6.97 -34.38
N THR A 67 -12.72 6.91 -35.05
CA THR A 67 -12.19 8.02 -35.84
C THR A 67 -11.59 7.48 -37.12
N GLY A 68 -12.03 7.99 -38.28
CA GLY A 68 -11.55 7.53 -39.59
C GLY A 68 -11.76 6.04 -39.83
N GLY A 69 -12.89 5.47 -39.36
CA GLY A 69 -13.19 4.03 -39.49
C GLY A 69 -12.41 3.13 -38.52
N ARG A 70 -11.56 3.68 -37.64
CA ARG A 70 -10.83 2.91 -36.63
C ARG A 70 -11.50 3.05 -35.26
N ALA A 71 -11.86 1.92 -34.66
CA ALA A 71 -12.33 1.86 -33.28
C ALA A 71 -11.14 1.72 -32.32
N THR A 72 -11.11 2.55 -31.27
CA THR A 72 -10.04 2.57 -30.26
C THR A 72 -10.65 2.56 -28.87
N GLY A 73 -10.08 1.75 -27.97
CA GLY A 73 -10.38 1.76 -26.54
C GLY A 73 -9.14 2.10 -25.74
N VAL A 74 -9.22 3.12 -24.88
CA VAL A 74 -8.09 3.60 -24.06
C VAL A 74 -8.43 3.45 -22.58
N ILE A 75 -7.45 2.99 -21.80
CA ILE A 75 -7.54 2.91 -20.34
C ILE A 75 -6.44 3.77 -19.74
N TYR A 76 -6.82 4.77 -18.96
CA TYR A 76 -5.87 5.62 -18.26
C TYR A 76 -5.64 5.13 -16.84
N LEU A 77 -4.38 5.24 -16.39
CA LEU A 77 -3.99 5.09 -15.00
C LEU A 77 -3.67 6.46 -14.43
N ARG A 78 -4.48 6.93 -13.48
CA ARG A 78 -4.33 8.24 -12.85
C ARG A 78 -3.78 8.13 -11.44
N GLY A 79 -2.97 9.12 -11.06
CA GLY A 79 -2.40 9.27 -9.73
C GLY A 79 -0.93 8.86 -9.64
N ALA A 80 -0.17 9.50 -8.75
CA ALA A 80 1.26 9.22 -8.60
C ALA A 80 1.53 7.78 -8.13
N PHE A 81 0.79 7.31 -7.12
CA PHE A 81 1.00 5.98 -6.56
C PHE A 81 0.74 4.83 -7.56
N PRO A 82 -0.39 4.81 -8.30
CA PRO A 82 -0.61 3.76 -9.29
C PRO A 82 0.48 3.70 -10.38
N ASN A 83 0.98 4.86 -10.85
CA ASN A 83 2.09 4.88 -11.80
C ASN A 83 3.40 4.35 -11.17
N MET A 84 3.69 4.68 -9.90
CA MET A 84 4.84 4.07 -9.20
C MET A 84 4.71 2.56 -9.04
N VAL A 85 3.51 2.00 -9.01
CA VAL A 85 3.31 0.54 -8.98
C VAL A 85 3.57 -0.08 -10.35
N GLU A 86 3.23 0.60 -11.44
CA GLU A 86 3.51 0.11 -12.79
C GLU A 86 4.99 0.19 -13.11
N ASP A 87 5.57 1.38 -12.95
CA ASP A 87 6.92 1.72 -13.43
C ASP A 87 8.00 1.51 -12.37
N GLY A 88 7.59 1.29 -11.13
CA GLY A 88 8.48 1.29 -9.97
C GLY A 88 8.74 2.70 -9.43
N ALA A 89 9.47 2.74 -8.32
CA ALA A 89 9.97 3.98 -7.74
C ALA A 89 11.25 3.70 -6.97
N ASP A 90 12.25 4.57 -7.12
CA ASP A 90 13.48 4.48 -6.33
C ASP A 90 13.23 4.69 -4.83
N PRO A 91 14.16 4.27 -3.96
CA PRO A 91 14.13 4.65 -2.56
C PRO A 91 14.10 6.18 -2.39
N TYR A 92 13.17 6.70 -1.59
CA TYR A 92 13.01 8.15 -1.39
C TYR A 92 12.84 8.54 0.07
N ASN A 93 13.23 9.77 0.40
CA ASN A 93 13.13 10.30 1.76
C ASN A 93 11.70 10.78 2.06
N LEU A 94 11.04 10.13 3.02
CA LEU A 94 9.66 10.47 3.41
C LEU A 94 9.55 11.86 4.03
N ARG A 95 10.65 12.47 4.47
CA ARG A 95 10.63 13.86 4.97
C ARG A 95 10.18 14.83 3.89
N LYS A 96 10.61 14.62 2.64
CA LYS A 96 10.25 15.47 1.49
C LYS A 96 8.74 15.46 1.21
N THR A 97 8.03 14.42 1.62
CA THR A 97 6.58 14.29 1.42
C THR A 97 5.77 14.57 2.68
N LEU A 98 6.20 14.08 3.85
CA LEU A 98 5.44 14.16 5.11
C LEU A 98 5.67 15.44 5.91
N LEU A 99 6.77 16.17 5.66
CA LEU A 99 7.11 17.44 6.32
C LEU A 99 6.89 18.67 5.42
N LYS A 100 6.05 18.55 4.38
CA LYS A 100 5.69 19.69 3.52
C LYS A 100 4.99 20.79 4.34
N PRO A 101 5.35 22.08 4.15
CA PRO A 101 4.60 23.21 4.70
C PRO A 101 3.11 23.14 4.31
N GLY A 102 2.22 23.52 5.24
CA GLY A 102 0.76 23.46 5.03
C GLY A 102 0.07 22.16 5.49
N GLY A 103 0.83 21.13 5.84
CA GLY A 103 0.29 19.94 6.50
C GLY A 103 0.08 20.12 8.01
N LYS A 104 -0.37 19.06 8.69
CA LYS A 104 -0.39 18.96 10.18
C LYS A 104 1.02 18.79 10.77
N VAL A 105 1.96 19.61 10.31
CA VAL A 105 3.37 19.62 10.72
C VAL A 105 3.54 20.66 11.83
N LYS A 106 4.33 20.32 12.85
CA LYS A 106 4.64 21.19 13.96
C LYS A 106 6.06 21.75 13.82
N ARG A 107 6.32 22.88 14.45
CA ARG A 107 7.65 23.49 14.51
C ARG A 107 8.18 23.41 15.94
N SER A 108 9.43 23.00 16.09
CA SER A 108 10.15 22.99 17.37
C SER A 108 10.60 24.40 17.75
N ALA A 109 11.01 24.61 19.00
CA ALA A 109 11.57 25.90 19.45
C ALA A 109 12.80 26.32 18.61
N LYS A 110 13.61 25.35 18.16
CA LYS A 110 14.77 25.56 17.28
C LYS A 110 14.42 25.69 15.79
N GLY A 111 13.13 25.81 15.45
CA GLY A 111 12.68 25.99 14.07
C GLY A 111 12.54 24.72 13.22
N HIS A 112 12.98 23.55 13.70
CA HIS A 112 12.83 22.28 12.98
C HIS A 112 11.36 21.83 12.84
N LEU A 113 11.02 21.25 11.70
CA LEU A 113 9.72 20.68 11.39
C LEU A 113 9.64 19.23 11.87
N TYR A 114 8.54 18.87 12.50
CA TYR A 114 8.28 17.49 12.91
C TYR A 114 6.81 17.12 12.84
N ARG A 115 6.53 15.82 12.78
CA ARG A 115 5.18 15.26 12.75
C ARG A 115 5.12 13.91 13.44
N SER A 116 4.11 13.71 14.27
CA SER A 116 3.82 12.40 14.86
C SER A 116 3.01 11.56 13.87
N ILE A 117 3.52 10.37 13.55
CA ILE A 117 2.90 9.41 12.64
C ILE A 117 2.36 8.25 13.47
N PRO A 118 1.04 7.99 13.42
CA PRO A 118 0.45 6.86 14.11
C PRO A 118 0.69 5.56 13.32
N PHE A 119 1.09 4.51 14.03
CA PHE A 119 1.16 3.15 13.53
C PHE A 119 0.16 2.31 14.32
N ARG A 120 -0.81 1.73 13.62
CA ARG A 120 -1.81 0.85 14.22
C ARG A 120 -1.25 -0.55 14.34
N HIS A 121 -1.62 -1.23 15.42
CA HIS A 121 -1.28 -2.62 15.67
C HIS A 121 -2.56 -3.42 15.89
N THR A 122 -2.53 -4.66 15.43
CA THR A 122 -3.60 -5.64 15.67
C THR A 122 -3.12 -6.75 16.59
N GLY A 123 -4.05 -7.56 17.10
CA GLY A 123 -3.71 -8.69 17.98
C GLY A 123 -2.74 -9.67 17.33
N PRO A 124 -2.04 -10.50 18.12
CA PRO A 124 -0.93 -11.33 17.65
C PRO A 124 -1.33 -12.35 16.58
N ASP A 125 -2.58 -12.80 16.60
CA ASP A 125 -3.11 -13.79 15.65
C ASP A 125 -3.82 -13.15 14.44
N SER A 126 -3.73 -11.82 14.28
CA SER A 126 -4.31 -11.09 13.15
C SER A 126 -3.51 -11.29 11.87
N SER A 127 -4.21 -11.41 10.73
CA SER A 127 -3.58 -11.48 9.41
C SER A 127 -3.09 -10.12 8.89
N GLY A 128 -3.33 -9.02 9.63
CA GLY A 128 -2.91 -7.66 9.27
C GLY A 128 -3.61 -7.01 8.08
N LYS A 129 -4.59 -7.69 7.43
CA LYS A 129 -5.25 -7.21 6.21
C LYS A 129 -6.04 -5.91 6.39
N THR A 130 -6.59 -5.66 7.58
CA THR A 130 -7.59 -4.59 7.80
C THR A 130 -7.27 -3.63 8.95
N GLY A 131 -6.10 -3.70 9.60
CA GLY A 131 -5.87 -2.94 10.83
C GLY A 131 -4.42 -2.51 11.14
N GLY A 132 -3.47 -2.80 10.26
CA GLY A 132 -2.03 -2.64 10.54
C GLY A 132 -1.37 -3.98 10.91
N PRO A 133 -0.03 -4.00 11.06
CA PRO A 133 0.70 -5.22 11.41
C PRO A 133 0.19 -5.84 12.72
N ALA A 134 0.23 -7.16 12.81
CA ALA A 134 0.02 -7.85 14.08
C ALA A 134 1.18 -7.58 15.03
N VAL A 135 0.90 -7.48 16.33
CA VAL A 135 1.96 -7.50 17.34
C VAL A 135 2.68 -8.85 17.33
N GLY A 136 4.00 -8.85 17.46
CA GLY A 136 4.79 -10.09 17.40
C GLY A 136 4.91 -10.71 16.01
N GLN A 137 4.76 -9.91 14.94
CA GLN A 137 5.20 -10.38 13.63
C GLN A 137 6.70 -10.65 13.66
N ALA A 138 7.08 -11.81 13.12
CA ALA A 138 8.47 -12.20 13.01
C ALA A 138 9.24 -11.17 12.16
N TYR A 139 10.41 -10.80 12.64
CA TYR A 139 11.37 -9.97 11.92
C TYR A 139 12.47 -10.87 11.31
N THR A 140 12.07 -12.00 10.72
CA THR A 140 12.99 -12.98 10.15
C THR A 140 13.30 -12.72 8.68
N ALA A 141 14.44 -13.24 8.23
CA ALA A 141 14.87 -13.23 6.83
C ALA A 141 14.08 -14.25 5.97
N GLU A 142 13.70 -15.41 6.54
CA GLU A 142 13.15 -16.56 5.80
C GLU A 142 11.77 -16.33 5.14
N GLY A 143 11.05 -15.27 5.53
CA GLY A 143 9.79 -14.89 4.90
C GLY A 143 9.92 -13.81 3.82
N GLN A 144 11.13 -13.31 3.53
CA GLN A 144 11.33 -12.13 2.69
C GLN A 144 12.41 -12.36 1.63
N ARG A 145 12.21 -11.80 0.42
CA ARG A 145 13.18 -11.81 -0.69
C ARG A 145 14.58 -11.42 -0.17
N GLU A 146 15.67 -11.96 -0.71
CA GLU A 146 17.07 -11.64 -0.32
C GLU A 146 17.37 -10.12 -0.24
N THR A 147 16.60 -9.29 -0.95
CA THR A 147 16.68 -7.81 -0.92
C THR A 147 15.96 -7.15 0.26
N SER A 148 15.39 -7.94 1.17
CA SER A 148 14.65 -7.47 2.34
C SER A 148 15.54 -7.05 3.50
N ARG A 149 15.20 -5.88 4.03
CA ARG A 149 15.97 -5.05 4.95
C ARG A 149 15.65 -5.38 6.42
N ALA A 150 15.76 -6.63 6.81
CA ALA A 150 15.41 -7.12 8.15
C ALA A 150 16.64 -7.53 8.99
N HIS A 151 17.83 -7.03 8.69
CA HIS A 151 19.03 -7.50 9.38
C HIS A 151 19.42 -6.61 10.57
N ARG A 152 18.93 -6.99 11.76
CA ARG A 152 19.63 -7.10 13.05
C ARG A 152 18.62 -7.60 14.10
N GLY A 153 18.88 -8.78 14.67
CA GLY A 153 18.04 -9.45 15.67
C GLY A 153 17.11 -10.51 15.06
N GLN A 154 17.53 -11.78 15.07
CA GLN A 154 16.68 -12.90 14.68
C GLN A 154 15.74 -13.23 15.86
N LEU A 155 14.61 -12.55 15.96
CA LEU A 155 13.50 -13.16 16.70
C LEU A 155 12.91 -14.22 15.79
N SER A 156 13.09 -15.49 16.15
CA SER A 156 12.37 -16.59 15.52
C SER A 156 10.87 -16.32 15.54
N GLN A 157 10.11 -17.00 14.66
CA GLN A 157 8.66 -16.83 14.65
C GLN A 157 8.02 -17.17 15.99
N ALA A 158 8.59 -18.13 16.74
CA ALA A 158 8.14 -18.49 18.08
C ALA A 158 8.41 -17.36 19.09
N GLU A 159 9.63 -16.84 19.15
CA GLU A 159 9.99 -15.74 20.05
C GLU A 159 9.19 -14.47 19.75
N ALA A 160 9.00 -14.16 18.46
CA ALA A 160 8.20 -13.01 18.05
C ALA A 160 6.74 -13.14 18.49
N ARG A 161 6.14 -14.33 18.37
CA ARG A 161 4.78 -14.61 18.87
C ARG A 161 4.69 -14.50 20.39
N THR A 162 5.67 -15.04 21.12
CA THR A 162 5.74 -14.96 22.59
C THR A 162 5.81 -13.50 23.05
N MET A 163 6.74 -12.73 22.49
CA MET A 163 6.84 -11.29 22.72
C MET A 163 5.53 -10.58 22.35
N GLY A 164 4.95 -10.86 21.18
CA GLY A 164 3.70 -10.25 20.72
C GLY A 164 2.53 -10.49 21.66
N ARG A 165 2.38 -11.70 22.19
CA ARG A 165 1.35 -12.04 23.18
C ARG A 165 1.55 -11.30 24.50
N ALA A 166 2.80 -11.17 24.96
CA ALA A 166 3.13 -10.40 26.16
C ALA A 166 2.80 -8.90 25.98
N VAL A 167 3.25 -8.30 24.87
CA VAL A 167 2.91 -6.93 24.47
C VAL A 167 1.40 -6.75 24.40
N TRP A 168 0.68 -7.67 23.76
CA TRP A 168 -0.76 -7.57 23.60
C TRP A 168 -1.49 -7.60 24.94
N ARG A 169 -1.11 -8.51 25.84
CA ARG A 169 -1.72 -8.64 27.17
C ARG A 169 -1.58 -7.33 27.96
N GLN A 170 -0.38 -6.75 27.98
CA GLN A 170 -0.16 -5.47 28.66
C GLN A 170 -0.88 -4.32 27.96
N ALA A 171 -0.89 -4.28 26.63
CA ALA A 171 -1.60 -3.26 25.86
C ALA A 171 -3.11 -3.29 26.15
N GLN A 172 -3.71 -4.48 26.27
CA GLN A 172 -5.13 -4.63 26.62
C GLN A 172 -5.44 -4.12 28.03
N ALA A 173 -4.49 -4.24 28.96
CA ALA A 173 -4.63 -3.76 30.34
C ALA A 173 -4.46 -2.24 30.49
N LEU A 174 -4.01 -1.53 29.45
CA LEU A 174 -3.86 -0.07 29.51
C LEU A 174 -5.19 0.63 29.75
N GLU A 175 -5.16 1.64 30.62
CA GLU A 175 -6.24 2.61 30.73
C GLU A 175 -6.47 3.26 29.35
N PRO A 176 -7.71 3.27 28.84
CA PRO A 176 -7.97 3.72 27.48
C PRO A 176 -7.83 5.24 27.34
N THR A 177 -7.20 5.66 26.26
CA THR A 177 -7.28 7.04 25.76
C THR A 177 -8.66 7.27 25.15
N LEU A 178 -9.46 8.15 25.75
CA LEU A 178 -10.82 8.45 25.32
C LEU A 178 -10.85 9.65 24.38
N GLY A 179 -11.41 9.45 23.19
CA GLY A 179 -11.70 10.52 22.25
C GLY A 179 -13.18 10.85 22.25
N VAL A 180 -13.57 11.96 22.87
CA VAL A 180 -14.96 12.47 22.82
C VAL A 180 -15.12 13.36 21.59
N PRO A 181 -16.18 13.21 20.76
CA PRO A 181 -16.48 14.15 19.69
C PRO A 181 -16.60 15.58 20.24
N GLY A 182 -15.80 16.51 19.72
CA GLY A 182 -15.77 17.92 20.18
C GLY A 182 -15.11 18.16 21.54
N GLY A 183 -14.67 17.12 22.25
CA GLY A 183 -14.03 17.21 23.56
C GLY A 183 -12.51 17.15 23.52
N ARG A 184 -11.88 17.43 24.67
CA ARG A 184 -10.45 17.19 24.86
C ARG A 184 -10.18 15.69 24.94
N VAL A 185 -9.12 15.23 24.25
CA VAL A 185 -8.65 13.85 24.36
C VAL A 185 -8.14 13.62 25.78
N GLN A 186 -8.72 12.64 26.48
CA GLN A 186 -8.22 12.19 27.77
C GLN A 186 -7.21 11.07 27.50
N TYR A 187 -5.94 11.36 27.78
CA TYR A 187 -4.87 10.38 27.61
C TYR A 187 -4.91 9.37 28.75
N GLY A 188 -4.97 8.09 28.39
CA GLY A 188 -4.83 6.99 29.35
C GLY A 188 -3.38 6.53 29.46
N GLY A 189 -3.22 5.25 29.81
CA GLY A 189 -1.93 4.60 30.00
C GLY A 189 -1.11 4.48 28.71
N ARG A 190 0.21 4.38 28.89
CA ARG A 190 1.17 4.07 27.84
C ARG A 190 1.88 2.76 28.18
N LEU A 191 2.09 1.93 27.17
CA LEU A 191 2.85 0.70 27.33
C LEU A 191 4.32 1.03 27.59
N ASP A 192 4.81 0.58 28.74
CA ASP A 192 6.24 0.37 28.96
C ASP A 192 6.62 -1.04 28.48
N VAL A 193 7.74 -1.14 27.79
CA VAL A 193 8.24 -2.38 27.20
C VAL A 193 9.57 -2.83 27.81
N SER A 194 10.08 -2.08 28.79
CA SER A 194 11.33 -2.35 29.52
C SER A 194 11.38 -3.79 30.05
N ASP A 195 10.27 -4.26 30.64
CA ASP A 195 10.15 -5.59 31.25
C ASP A 195 9.70 -6.70 30.29
N ILE A 196 9.55 -6.41 28.99
CA ILE A 196 9.08 -7.40 28.01
C ILE A 196 10.28 -7.90 27.19
N PRO A 197 10.70 -9.18 27.37
CA PRO A 197 11.80 -9.76 26.61
C PRO A 197 11.60 -9.62 25.10
N GLY A 198 12.63 -9.11 24.42
CA GLY A 198 12.61 -8.87 22.98
C GLY A 198 11.87 -7.61 22.52
N ALA A 199 11.07 -6.96 23.37
CA ALA A 199 10.36 -5.73 23.01
C ALA A 199 11.01 -4.46 23.58
N SER A 200 11.94 -4.59 24.52
CA SER A 200 12.69 -3.48 25.14
C SER A 200 13.72 -2.84 24.21
N GLU A 201 14.18 -3.58 23.19
CA GLU A 201 15.19 -3.12 22.23
C GLU A 201 14.57 -2.74 20.87
N PRO A 202 15.20 -1.82 20.11
CA PRO A 202 14.80 -1.57 18.73
C PRO A 202 14.96 -2.82 17.86
N LEU A 203 13.84 -3.37 17.38
CA LEU A 203 13.83 -4.57 16.51
C LEU A 203 14.56 -4.42 15.16
N ARG A 204 15.05 -3.22 14.82
CA ARG A 204 15.89 -2.96 13.65
C ARG A 204 16.85 -1.84 13.98
N ALA A 205 18.07 -1.90 13.43
CA ALA A 205 19.10 -0.86 13.60
C ALA A 205 18.57 0.56 13.31
N ARG A 206 17.76 0.70 12.25
CA ARG A 206 17.19 1.98 11.82
C ARG A 206 16.10 2.55 12.75
N HIS A 207 15.61 1.75 13.70
CA HIS A 207 14.63 2.23 14.67
C HIS A 207 15.38 2.93 15.81
N ALA A 208 14.99 4.19 16.08
CA ALA A 208 15.56 4.94 17.19
C ALA A 208 14.99 4.51 18.55
N THR A 209 13.81 3.89 18.56
CA THR A 209 13.12 3.43 19.77
C THR A 209 12.47 2.06 19.54
N PRO A 210 12.18 1.30 20.61
CA PRO A 210 11.51 0.01 20.49
C PRO A 210 10.12 0.14 19.89
N ILE A 211 9.72 -0.81 19.04
CA ILE A 211 8.57 -0.63 18.13
C ILE A 211 7.21 -0.60 18.83
N TYR A 212 7.12 -1.10 20.06
CA TYR A 212 5.90 -1.10 20.87
C TYR A 212 5.95 -0.10 22.03
N ALA A 213 7.12 0.51 22.29
CA ALA A 213 7.28 1.51 23.33
C ALA A 213 6.31 2.69 23.14
N GLY A 214 5.59 3.03 24.21
CA GLY A 214 4.61 4.11 24.24
C GLY A 214 3.32 3.80 23.49
N MET A 215 2.99 2.52 23.27
CA MET A 215 1.69 2.13 22.71
C MET A 215 0.56 2.64 23.60
N ILE A 216 -0.52 3.14 22.99
CA ILE A 216 -1.75 3.49 23.68
C ILE A 216 -2.90 2.60 23.21
N ARG A 217 -3.87 2.41 24.10
CA ARG A 217 -5.19 1.87 23.77
C ARG A 217 -6.15 3.04 23.53
N GLN A 218 -6.45 3.37 22.28
CA GLN A 218 -7.47 4.36 21.95
C GLN A 218 -8.85 3.71 21.93
N GLN A 219 -9.78 4.17 22.75
CA GLN A 219 -11.14 3.64 22.80
C GLN A 219 -12.15 4.66 22.29
N LYS A 220 -13.09 4.19 21.47
CA LYS A 220 -14.25 4.95 21.01
C LYS A 220 -15.51 4.16 21.29
N THR A 221 -16.44 4.78 22.01
CA THR A 221 -17.77 4.21 22.28
C THR A 221 -18.74 4.75 21.24
N TYR A 222 -19.32 3.85 20.46
CA TYR A 222 -20.43 4.12 19.56
C TYR A 222 -21.72 3.60 20.19
N GLN A 223 -22.88 4.03 19.68
CA GLN A 223 -24.19 3.65 20.23
C GLN A 223 -24.38 2.14 20.42
N ARG A 224 -23.73 1.30 19.61
CA ARG A 224 -23.89 -0.17 19.62
C ARG A 224 -22.63 -0.95 20.02
N ALA A 225 -21.47 -0.30 20.11
CA ALA A 225 -20.22 -1.00 20.34
C ALA A 225 -19.11 -0.07 20.84
N THR A 226 -18.31 -0.59 21.76
CA THR A 226 -17.05 0.01 22.17
C THR A 226 -15.91 -0.63 21.37
N GLN A 227 -15.20 0.17 20.58
CA GLN A 227 -14.07 -0.30 19.79
C GLN A 227 -12.76 0.26 20.34
N SER A 228 -11.76 -0.61 20.50
CA SER A 228 -10.41 -0.23 20.89
C SER A 228 -9.45 -0.38 19.71
N THR A 229 -8.60 0.61 19.51
CA THR A 229 -7.49 0.59 18.55
C THR A 229 -6.19 0.77 19.30
N TYR A 230 -5.20 -0.06 18.99
CA TYR A 230 -3.88 0.01 19.60
C TYR A 230 -2.93 0.69 18.65
N MET A 231 -2.20 1.70 19.13
CA MET A 231 -1.29 2.44 18.27
C MET A 231 -0.06 2.94 19.00
N THR A 232 1.04 2.96 18.26
CA THR A 232 2.28 3.63 18.66
C THR A 232 2.47 4.87 17.81
N PHE A 233 3.24 5.83 18.30
CA PHE A 233 3.59 7.02 17.55
C PHE A 233 5.08 7.07 17.29
N ARG A 234 5.46 7.45 16.06
CA ARG A 234 6.84 7.77 15.73
C ARG A 234 6.91 9.19 15.19
N THR A 235 7.94 9.91 15.60
CA THR A 235 8.14 11.29 15.15
C THR A 235 9.08 11.29 13.95
N ILE A 236 8.60 11.83 12.83
CA ILE A 236 9.45 12.22 11.72
C ILE A 236 9.85 13.68 11.92
N SER A 237 11.12 14.00 11.74
CA SER A 237 11.67 15.34 11.97
C SER A 237 12.77 15.65 10.94
N ASN A 238 12.97 16.93 10.62
CA ASN A 238 14.13 17.41 9.87
C ASN A 238 15.25 17.96 10.78
N ASN A 239 15.20 17.71 12.09
CA ASN A 239 16.30 18.03 13.00
C ASN A 239 17.51 17.14 12.66
N PRO A 240 18.67 17.71 12.25
CA PRO A 240 19.87 16.95 11.87
C PRO A 240 20.31 15.95 12.96
N ASP A 241 20.19 16.29 14.25
CA ASP A 241 20.58 15.41 15.37
C ASP A 241 19.76 14.11 15.43
N THR A 242 18.58 14.10 14.81
CA THR A 242 17.65 12.95 14.80
C THR A 242 17.57 12.26 13.44
N VAL A 243 18.18 12.86 12.42
CA VAL A 243 18.26 12.29 11.08
C VAL A 243 19.46 11.35 11.08
N ARG A 244 19.20 10.06 10.85
CA ARG A 244 20.27 9.07 10.64
C ARG A 244 20.38 8.83 9.15
N GLU A 245 21.51 9.16 8.56
CA GLU A 245 21.81 8.92 7.13
C GLU A 245 22.86 7.83 6.94
N ASP A 246 23.44 7.34 8.03
CA ASP A 246 24.50 6.34 8.09
C ASP A 246 23.97 4.90 7.91
N GLU A 247 24.91 3.95 7.80
CA GLU A 247 24.68 2.51 7.68
C GLU A 247 23.83 1.93 8.82
N GLY A 248 23.82 2.58 9.99
CA GLY A 248 22.97 2.28 11.14
C GLY A 248 21.48 2.50 10.90
N GLY A 249 21.12 3.16 9.80
CA GLY A 249 19.80 3.02 9.19
C GLY A 249 19.15 4.35 8.87
N ARG A 250 19.00 4.59 7.57
CA ARG A 250 18.27 5.72 6.99
C ARG A 250 16.83 5.77 7.49
N ASN A 251 16.61 6.39 8.64
CA ASN A 251 15.30 6.43 9.27
C ASN A 251 14.36 7.27 8.38
N TRP A 252 13.12 6.84 8.24
CA TRP A 252 12.14 7.47 7.34
C TRP A 252 12.51 7.50 5.85
N MET A 253 13.34 6.56 5.38
CA MET A 253 13.47 6.28 3.95
C MET A 253 12.44 5.24 3.51
N HIS A 254 11.67 5.58 2.48
CA HIS A 254 10.85 4.61 1.78
C HIS A 254 11.75 3.67 0.97
N PRO A 255 11.46 2.37 0.92
CA PRO A 255 12.29 1.44 0.20
C PRO A 255 12.29 1.58 -1.32
N GLY A 256 11.40 2.40 -1.86
CA GLY A 256 11.03 2.35 -3.26
C GLY A 256 9.90 1.35 -3.48
N ILE A 257 9.45 1.26 -4.72
CA ILE A 257 8.38 0.38 -5.17
C ILE A 257 8.93 -0.42 -6.34
N GLU A 258 8.78 -1.73 -6.30
CA GLU A 258 9.13 -2.59 -7.43
C GLU A 258 8.03 -2.52 -8.49
N ALA A 259 8.44 -2.28 -9.73
CA ALA A 259 7.56 -2.28 -10.90
C ALA A 259 6.76 -3.59 -10.99
N ARG A 260 5.45 -3.50 -11.21
CA ARG A 260 4.57 -4.66 -11.33
C ARG A 260 4.14 -4.94 -12.77
N GLY A 261 4.19 -3.95 -13.65
CA GLY A 261 3.81 -4.07 -15.07
C GLY A 261 2.45 -4.77 -15.25
N LEU A 262 1.43 -4.36 -14.50
CA LEU A 262 0.12 -5.03 -14.57
C LEU A 262 -0.58 -4.70 -15.89
N PHE A 263 -0.37 -3.51 -16.45
CA PHE A 263 -0.90 -3.15 -17.76
C PHE A 263 -0.22 -3.92 -18.90
N GLU A 264 1.10 -4.13 -18.84
CA GLU A 264 1.83 -4.96 -19.81
C GLU A 264 1.33 -6.41 -19.80
N LYS A 265 1.11 -6.97 -18.60
CA LYS A 265 0.53 -8.31 -18.45
C LYS A 265 -0.89 -8.41 -18.97
N ALA A 266 -1.70 -7.37 -18.76
CA ALA A 266 -3.05 -7.32 -19.30
C ALA A 266 -3.07 -7.17 -20.83
N ASP A 267 -2.13 -6.42 -21.41
CA ASP A 267 -1.96 -6.32 -22.85
C ASP A 267 -1.61 -7.68 -23.46
N ALA A 268 -0.62 -8.39 -22.90
CA ALA A 268 -0.27 -9.75 -23.32
C ALA A 268 -1.47 -10.71 -23.25
N TYR A 269 -2.33 -10.57 -22.23
CA TYR A 269 -3.59 -11.32 -22.12
C TYR A 269 -4.57 -10.96 -23.26
N VAL A 270 -4.75 -9.67 -23.54
CA VAL A 270 -5.65 -9.18 -24.60
C VAL A 270 -5.19 -9.67 -25.96
N GLN A 271 -3.90 -9.56 -26.29
CA GLN A 271 -3.34 -10.03 -27.56
C GLN A 271 -3.64 -11.51 -27.80
N ARG A 272 -3.56 -12.33 -26.75
CA ARG A 272 -3.88 -13.77 -26.83
C ARG A 272 -5.36 -14.05 -27.12
N ILE A 273 -6.28 -13.21 -26.62
CA ILE A 273 -7.73 -13.41 -26.81
C ILE A 273 -8.33 -12.58 -27.95
N ALA A 274 -7.57 -11.62 -28.49
CA ALA A 274 -8.05 -10.69 -29.50
C ALA A 274 -8.49 -11.41 -30.78
N GLY A 275 -7.69 -12.37 -31.28
CA GLY A 275 -8.04 -13.17 -32.46
C GLY A 275 -9.42 -13.84 -32.34
N PRO A 276 -9.65 -14.72 -31.34
CA PRO A 276 -10.96 -15.35 -31.12
C PRO A 276 -12.11 -14.35 -30.94
N VAL A 277 -11.88 -13.23 -30.24
CA VAL A 277 -12.93 -12.24 -30.00
C VAL A 277 -13.26 -11.42 -31.25
N LEU A 278 -12.27 -11.12 -32.09
CA LEU A 278 -12.46 -10.34 -33.33
C LEU A 278 -13.03 -11.19 -34.46
N LEU A 279 -12.61 -12.45 -34.57
CA LEU A 279 -13.03 -13.36 -35.64
C LEU A 279 -14.33 -14.11 -35.31
N GLY A 280 -14.81 -14.04 -34.06
CA GLY A 280 -15.97 -14.79 -33.60
C GLY A 280 -15.63 -16.27 -33.47
N GLY A 281 -14.99 -16.63 -32.35
CA GLY A 281 -14.88 -18.04 -31.96
C GLY A 281 -16.27 -18.67 -31.95
N ARG A 282 -16.46 -19.69 -32.79
CA ARG A 282 -17.59 -20.63 -32.64
C ARG A 282 -17.46 -21.37 -31.32
#